data_AF-A0A6I9N6P1-F1
#
_entry.id   AF-A0A6I9N6P1-F1
#
_cell.length_a   1.000
_cell.length_b   1.000
_cell.length_c   1.000
_cell.angle_alpha   90.00
_cell.angle_beta   90.00
_cell.angle_gamma   90.00
#
_symmetry.space_group_name_H-M   'P 1'
#
loop_
_entity.id
_entity.type
_entity.pdbx_description
1 polymer ?
#
loop_
_entity_poly.entity_id
_entity_poly.type
_entity_poly.pdbx_seq_one_letter_code
_entity_poly.pdbx_strand_id
1 'polypeptide(L)'
;MEYQHDVEINGEGKYLNICKHNGLCKKEKDSKDDTDSNKLSHIEKAYTTILGELGEDVDREGLLRTPLRAAKAMQFFTKGYKETTQDNH
;
A
#
# COMPACT_ATOMS: atom_id res chain seq x y z
N MET A 1 -21.44 15.34 17.41
CA MET A 1 -20.02 15.12 17.71
C MET A 1 -19.29 15.17 16.39
N GLU A 2 -18.80 16.36 16.05
CA GLU A 2 -17.87 16.54 14.93
C GLU A 2 -16.60 15.79 15.29
N TYR A 3 -16.16 14.87 14.44
CA TYR A 3 -14.82 14.31 14.55
C TYR A 3 -13.88 15.30 13.87
N GLN A 4 -13.21 16.14 14.65
CA GLN A 4 -12.00 16.83 14.19
C GLN A 4 -10.98 15.76 13.79
N HIS A 5 -10.56 15.79 12.53
CA HIS A 5 -9.48 14.97 12.00
C HIS A 5 -8.21 15.81 12.04
N ASP A 6 -7.51 15.77 13.17
CA ASP A 6 -6.24 16.47 13.36
C ASP A 6 -5.11 15.52 12.97
N VAL A 7 -4.73 15.53 11.69
CA VAL A 7 -3.51 14.88 11.21
C VAL A 7 -2.37 15.89 11.33
N GLU A 8 -1.64 15.85 12.45
CA GLU A 8 -0.40 16.58 12.59
C GLU A 8 0.72 15.87 11.81
N ILE A 9 1.00 16.36 10.60
CA ILE A 9 2.18 15.98 9.81
C ILE A 9 3.35 16.86 10.25
N ASN A 10 4.18 16.39 11.17
CA ASN A 10 5.53 16.91 11.43
C ASN A 10 6.46 15.69 11.37
N GLY A 11 7.23 15.44 10.31
CA GLY A 11 8.40 16.23 9.93
C GLY A 11 9.63 15.34 10.13
N GLU A 12 10.30 15.01 9.02
CA GLU A 12 11.61 14.32 8.92
C GLU A 12 11.67 12.79 9.12
N GLY A 13 11.46 12.05 8.02
CA GLY A 13 11.82 10.63 7.91
C GLY A 13 12.34 10.30 6.51
N LYS A 14 13.66 10.45 6.31
CA LYS A 14 14.35 10.18 5.04
C LYS A 14 14.36 8.67 4.77
N TYR A 15 13.36 8.13 4.06
CA TYR A 15 13.36 6.71 3.62
C TYR A 15 13.45 6.61 2.10
N LEU A 16 14.64 6.85 1.57
CA LEU A 16 15.05 6.37 0.25
C LEU A 16 16.02 5.21 0.44
N ASN A 17 15.49 4.00 0.61
CA ASN A 17 16.26 2.77 0.46
C ASN A 17 15.75 2.03 -0.78
N ILE A 18 16.61 2.06 -1.79
CA ILE A 18 16.39 1.59 -3.16
C ILE A 18 16.84 0.12 -3.19
N CYS A 19 15.90 -0.83 -3.18
CA CYS A 19 16.21 -2.22 -3.49
C CYS A 19 16.01 -2.45 -4.99
N LYS A 20 17.08 -2.24 -5.77
CA LYS A 20 17.16 -2.70 -7.16
C LYS A 20 17.43 -4.22 -7.15
N HIS A 21 16.39 -5.03 -7.34
CA HIS A 21 16.59 -6.41 -7.77
C HIS A 21 15.64 -6.81 -8.92
N ASN A 22 16.31 -7.31 -9.95
CA ASN A 22 15.85 -7.80 -11.25
C ASN A 22 14.92 -9.03 -11.09
N GLY A 23 13.77 -9.07 -11.78
CA GLY A 23 12.95 -10.30 -11.86
C GLY A 23 11.48 -10.08 -12.22
N LEU A 24 11.16 -10.28 -13.49
CA LEU A 24 9.89 -10.04 -14.18
C LEU A 24 8.62 -10.51 -13.42
N CYS A 25 7.77 -9.57 -13.01
CA CYS A 25 6.35 -9.83 -12.70
C CYS A 25 5.52 -9.42 -13.93
N LYS A 26 4.82 -10.38 -14.53
CA LYS A 26 4.08 -10.21 -15.79
C LYS A 26 3.01 -9.11 -15.66
N LYS A 27 3.00 -8.20 -16.64
CA LYS A 27 1.98 -7.15 -16.81
C LYS A 27 0.73 -7.74 -17.43
N GLU A 28 -0.33 -7.86 -16.64
CA GLU A 28 -1.69 -7.88 -17.16
C GLU A 28 -2.18 -6.42 -17.21
N LYS A 29 -2.56 -6.00 -18.42
CA LYS A 29 -2.92 -4.62 -18.77
C LYS A 29 -4.35 -4.36 -18.31
N ASP A 30 -4.56 -3.25 -17.61
CA ASP A 30 -5.68 -2.36 -17.86
C ASP A 30 -5.23 -0.91 -17.66
N SER A 31 -5.63 -0.07 -18.60
CA SER A 31 -5.20 1.30 -18.77
C SER A 31 -5.73 2.22 -17.66
N LYS A 32 -4.88 2.51 -16.66
CA LYS A 32 -4.85 3.63 -15.67
C LYS A 32 -3.73 3.25 -14.68
N ASP A 33 -2.63 3.97 -14.49
CA ASP A 33 -2.52 5.23 -13.73
C ASP A 33 -1.27 5.08 -12.83
N ASP A 34 -0.18 5.81 -13.09
CA ASP A 34 1.04 5.77 -12.26
C ASP A 34 0.77 6.07 -10.77
N THR A 35 -0.37 6.71 -10.47
CA THR A 35 -0.80 7.04 -9.11
C THR A 35 -1.09 5.80 -8.26
N ASP A 36 -1.58 4.71 -8.84
CA ASP A 36 -1.94 3.50 -8.08
C ASP A 36 -0.70 2.70 -7.65
N SER A 37 0.39 2.76 -8.42
CA SER A 37 1.69 2.20 -8.04
C SER A 37 2.30 2.92 -6.84
N ASN A 38 2.25 4.26 -6.83
CA ASN A 38 2.72 5.06 -5.71
C ASN A 38 1.91 4.78 -4.44
N LYS A 39 0.57 4.74 -4.53
CA LYS A 39 -0.30 4.38 -3.40
C LYS A 39 0.01 2.97 -2.86
N LEU A 40 0.22 1.99 -3.73
CA LEU A 40 0.60 0.64 -3.33
C LEU A 40 1.89 0.65 -2.50
N SER A 41 2.91 1.37 -2.95
CA SER A 41 4.19 1.49 -2.23
C SER A 41 4.02 2.16 -0.86
N HIS A 42 3.16 3.18 -0.75
CA HIS A 42 2.89 3.82 0.54
C HIS A 42 2.18 2.89 1.52
N ILE A 43 1.16 2.16 1.05
CA ILE A 43 0.42 1.19 1.89
C ILE A 43 1.33 0.02 2.28
N GLU A 44 2.20 -0.46 1.38
CA GLU A 44 3.21 -1.47 1.69
C GLU A 44 4.13 -1.01 2.82
N LYS A 45 4.69 0.21 2.74
CA LYS A 45 5.54 0.78 3.80
C LYS A 45 4.79 0.92 5.13
N ALA A 46 3.51 1.29 5.09
CA ALA A 46 2.67 1.34 6.29
C ALA A 46 2.55 -0.06 6.94
N TYR A 47 2.37 -1.11 6.14
CA TYR A 47 2.35 -2.49 6.66
C TYR A 47 3.68 -2.94 7.24
N THR A 48 4.81 -2.55 6.65
CA THR A 48 6.14 -2.77 7.25
C THR A 48 6.22 -2.13 8.64
N THR A 49 5.72 -0.90 8.78
CA THR A 49 5.71 -0.18 10.06
C THR A 49 4.82 -0.89 11.08
N ILE A 50 3.60 -1.27 10.70
CA ILE A 50 2.66 -2.00 11.57
C ILE A 50 3.28 -3.29 12.09
N LEU A 51 3.96 -4.07 11.24
CA LEU A 51 4.62 -5.30 11.68
C LEU A 51 5.73 -5.02 12.71
N GLY A 52 6.52 -3.96 12.51
CA GLY A 52 7.54 -3.54 13.47
C GLY A 52 6.95 -3.11 14.82
N GLU A 53 5.87 -2.35 14.82
CA GLU A 53 5.16 -1.92 16.05
C GLU A 53 4.55 -3.10 16.82
N LEU A 54 4.22 -4.20 16.13
CA LEU A 54 3.76 -5.44 16.75
C LEU A 54 4.90 -6.29 17.33
N GLY A 55 6.16 -5.88 17.17
CA GLY A 55 7.33 -6.63 17.60
C GLY A 55 7.71 -7.78 16.67
N GLU A 56 7.20 -7.78 15.43
CA GLU A 56 7.59 -8.77 14.43
C GLU A 56 8.91 -8.38 13.74
N ASP A 57 9.66 -9.39 13.33
CA ASP A 57 10.88 -9.22 12.53
C ASP A 57 10.51 -9.25 11.04
N VAL A 58 10.50 -8.09 10.40
CA VAL A 58 10.10 -7.92 9.00
C VAL A 58 11.09 -8.57 8.02
N ASP A 59 12.35 -8.75 8.42
CA ASP A 59 13.40 -9.31 7.57
C ASP A 59 13.37 -10.86 7.56
N ARG A 60 12.52 -11.49 8.39
CA ARG A 60 12.35 -12.95 8.35
C ARG A 60 11.79 -13.40 7.00
N GLU A 61 12.27 -14.53 6.50
CA GLU A 61 11.90 -15.08 5.19
C GLU A 61 10.38 -15.13 4.95
N GLY A 62 9.61 -15.54 5.96
CA GLY A 62 8.15 -15.62 5.89
C GLY A 62 7.40 -14.28 5.81
N LEU A 63 8.04 -13.17 6.19
CA LEU A 63 7.42 -11.83 6.23
C LEU A 63 7.92 -10.87 5.15
N LEU A 64 9.03 -11.16 4.47
CA LEU A 64 9.58 -10.30 3.41
C LEU A 64 8.54 -9.86 2.36
N ARG A 65 7.56 -10.73 2.05
CA ARG A 65 6.51 -10.44 1.06
C ARG A 65 5.17 -10.06 1.68
N THR A 66 5.06 -10.07 3.01
CA THR A 66 3.81 -9.77 3.72
C THR A 66 3.36 -8.33 3.54
N PRO A 67 4.22 -7.30 3.64
CA PRO A 67 3.82 -5.92 3.39
C PRO A 67 3.16 -5.72 2.02
N LEU A 68 3.77 -6.25 0.95
CA LEU A 68 3.22 -6.17 -0.40
C LEU A 68 1.91 -6.94 -0.56
N ARG A 69 1.83 -8.16 0.01
CA ARG A 69 0.60 -8.98 -0.04
C ARG A 69 -0.55 -8.29 0.67
N ALA A 70 -0.30 -7.73 1.86
CA ALA A 70 -1.28 -7.01 2.63
C ALA A 70 -1.77 -5.74 1.91
N ALA A 71 -0.85 -4.96 1.33
CA ALA A 71 -1.20 -3.78 0.54
C ALA A 71 -2.10 -4.12 -0.66
N LYS A 72 -1.78 -5.20 -1.40
CA LYS A 72 -2.61 -5.68 -2.52
C LYS A 72 -3.97 -6.20 -2.06
N ALA A 73 -4.01 -6.94 -0.95
CA ALA A 73 -5.26 -7.42 -0.36
C ALA A 73 -6.17 -6.24 0.02
N MET A 74 -5.62 -5.20 0.64
CA MET A 74 -6.38 -3.99 0.97
C MET A 74 -6.92 -3.30 -0.28
N GLN A 75 -6.11 -3.11 -1.32
CA GLN A 75 -6.60 -2.53 -2.57
C GLN A 75 -7.77 -3.33 -3.16
N PHE A 76 -7.69 -4.66 -3.10
CA PHE A 76 -8.77 -5.53 -3.56
C PHE A 76 -10.03 -5.39 -2.69
N PHE A 77 -9.90 -5.40 -1.37
CA PHE A 77 -11.04 -5.24 -0.45
C PHE A 77 -11.72 -3.88 -0.57
N THR A 78 -10.97 -2.84 -0.93
CA THR A 78 -11.49 -1.47 -1.06
C THR A 78 -11.77 -1.06 -2.52
N LYS A 79 -11.70 -1.98 -3.49
CA LYS A 79 -11.85 -1.64 -4.92
C LYS A 79 -13.21 -1.03 -5.26
N GLY A 80 -14.25 -1.41 -4.51
CA GLY A 80 -15.63 -0.93 -4.71
C GLY A 80 -15.78 0.59 -4.57
N TYR A 81 -14.89 1.29 -3.85
CA TYR A 81 -14.93 2.76 -3.78
C TYR A 81 -14.58 3.44 -5.12
N LYS A 82 -13.95 2.72 -6.04
CA LYS A 82 -13.64 3.20 -7.40
C LYS A 82 -14.66 2.72 -8.43
N GLU A 83 -15.62 1.88 -8.03
CA GLU A 83 -16.65 1.32 -8.90
C GLU A 83 -17.91 2.19 -8.80
N THR A 84 -18.42 2.68 -9.94
CA THR A 84 -19.70 3.38 -10.01
C THR A 84 -20.74 2.43 -10.59
N THR A 85 -21.89 2.26 -9.93
CA THR A 85 -23.02 1.56 -10.53
C THR A 85 -23.58 2.40 -11.67
N GLN A 86 -23.58 1.87 -12.89
CA GLN A 86 -24.33 2.50 -13.99
C GLN A 86 -25.82 2.25 -13.75
N ASP A 87 -26.46 3.20 -13.07
CA ASP A 87 -27.90 3.21 -12.91
C ASP A 87 -28.51 3.74 -14.21
N ASN A 88 -29.16 2.85 -14.96
CA ASN A 88 -29.85 3.19 -16.20
C ASN A 88 -31.35 3.32 -15.89
N HIS A 89 -31.81 4.56 -15.64
CA HIS A 89 -33.23 4.89 -15.51
C HIS A 89 -33.90 5.01 -16.88
#